data_AF-A0A7Y5WBE1-F1
#
_entry.id   AF-A0A7Y5WBE1-F1
#
_cell.length_a   1.000
_cell.length_b   1.000
_cell.length_c   1.000
_cell.angle_alpha   90.00
_cell.angle_beta   90.00
_cell.angle_gamma   90.00
#
_symmetry.space_group_name_H-M   'P 1'
#
loop_
_entity.id
_entity.type
_entity.pdbx_description
1 polymer ?
#
loop_
_entity_poly.entity_id
_entity_poly.type
_entity_poly.pdbx_seq_one_letter_code
_entity_poly.pdbx_strand_id
1 'polypeptide(L)'
;MSEKLIEALLLMVVGMAGVFASLLLLAAMIFGFRWWDETSNARKIRKYATKLAEEPAQQDELNDELIAVLSAAVESTFGKGIVIRRIALFGKPGSNAWKSHGRQTIMSSHTINQRK
;
A
#
# COMPACT_ATOMS: atom_id res chain seq x y z
N MET A 1 22.92 -36.91 57.64
CA MET A 1 23.10 -37.07 56.18
C MET A 1 21.78 -37.04 55.42
N SER A 2 20.72 -37.72 55.89
CA SER A 2 19.38 -37.71 55.27
C SER A 2 18.78 -36.31 55.12
N GLU A 3 18.91 -35.43 56.12
CA GLU A 3 18.38 -34.05 56.07
C GLU A 3 19.00 -33.24 54.92
N LYS A 4 20.31 -33.39 54.68
CA LYS A 4 21.01 -32.69 53.59
C LYS A 4 20.58 -33.20 52.22
N LEU A 5 20.23 -34.48 52.11
CA LEU A 5 19.67 -35.04 50.88
C LEU A 5 18.25 -34.52 50.62
N ILE A 6 17.42 -34.38 51.65
CA ILE A 6 16.08 -33.80 51.53
C ILE A 6 16.15 -32.32 51.13
N GLU A 7 17.04 -31.57 51.74
CA GLU A 7 17.27 -30.15 51.44
C GLU A 7 17.76 -29.95 49.99
N ALA A 8 18.68 -30.80 49.53
CA ALA A 8 19.16 -30.80 48.15
C ALA A 8 18.07 -31.20 47.14
N LEU A 9 17.25 -32.20 47.46
CA LEU A 9 16.11 -32.62 46.64
C LEU A 9 15.09 -31.48 46.48
N LEU A 10 14.78 -30.78 47.58
CA LEU A 10 13.85 -29.65 47.57
C LEU A 10 14.39 -28.51 46.70
N LEU A 11 15.66 -28.15 46.87
CA LEU A 11 16.33 -27.14 46.03
C LEU A 11 16.31 -27.52 44.55
N MET A 12 16.53 -28.80 44.20
CA MET A 12 16.48 -29.27 42.83
C MET A 12 15.08 -29.13 42.22
N VAL A 13 14.04 -29.52 42.96
CA VAL A 13 12.65 -29.44 42.50
C VAL A 13 12.22 -27.99 42.32
N VAL A 14 12.52 -27.12 43.29
CA VAL A 14 12.19 -25.69 43.22
C VAL A 14 12.95 -25.02 42.08
N GLY A 15 14.24 -25.34 41.91
CA GLY A 15 15.05 -24.83 40.81
C GLY A 15 14.51 -25.23 39.44
N MET A 16 14.21 -26.52 39.24
CA MET A 16 13.62 -26.99 37.99
C MET A 16 12.24 -26.38 37.74
N ALA A 17 11.37 -26.31 38.74
CA ALA A 17 10.05 -25.71 38.60
C ALA A 17 10.14 -24.23 38.19
N GLY A 18 11.08 -23.47 38.75
CA GLY A 18 11.33 -22.09 38.38
C GLY A 18 11.77 -21.94 36.92
N VAL A 19 12.69 -22.78 36.45
CA VAL A 19 13.14 -22.79 35.05
C VAL A 19 11.99 -23.13 34.10
N PHE A 20 11.20 -24.17 34.42
CA PHE A 20 10.06 -24.54 33.60
C PHE A 20 9.01 -23.42 33.56
N ALA A 21 8.73 -22.77 34.70
CA ALA A 21 7.82 -21.63 34.75
C ALA A 21 8.29 -20.46 33.89
N SER A 22 9.60 -20.14 33.89
CA SER A 22 10.13 -19.06 33.05
C SER A 22 10.03 -19.39 31.56
N LEU A 23 10.33 -20.63 31.17
CA LEU A 23 10.20 -21.08 29.79
C LEU A 23 8.74 -21.07 29.32
N LEU A 24 7.80 -21.50 30.18
CA LEU A 24 6.37 -21.46 29.89
C LEU A 24 5.87 -20.03 29.68
N LEU A 25 6.30 -19.09 30.51
CA LEU A 25 5.96 -17.67 30.38
C LEU A 25 6.48 -17.11 29.05
N LEU A 26 7.72 -17.42 28.68
CA LEU A 26 8.33 -16.98 27.43
C LEU A 26 7.59 -17.58 26.22
N ALA A 27 7.26 -18.87 26.27
CA ALA A 27 6.47 -19.54 25.24
C ALA A 27 5.07 -18.90 25.08
N ALA A 28 4.39 -18.60 26.19
CA ALA A 28 3.10 -17.91 26.17
C ALA A 28 3.20 -16.52 25.54
N MET A 29 4.28 -15.78 25.82
CA MET A 29 4.53 -14.46 25.24
C MET A 29 4.73 -14.54 23.72
N ILE A 30 5.55 -15.49 23.25
CA ILE A 30 5.76 -15.74 21.80
C ILE A 30 4.43 -16.09 21.13
N PHE A 31 3.63 -16.97 21.74
CA PHE A 31 2.35 -17.38 21.18
C PHE A 31 1.35 -16.21 21.12
N GLY A 32 1.31 -15.38 22.16
CA GLY A 32 0.51 -14.16 22.21
C GLY A 32 0.88 -13.18 21.10
N PHE A 33 2.18 -12.93 20.90
CA PHE A 33 2.64 -12.08 19.78
C PHE A 33 2.33 -12.69 18.42
N ARG A 34 2.47 -14.00 18.25
CA ARG A 34 2.13 -14.67 16.99
C ARG A 34 0.66 -14.48 16.64
N TRP A 35 -0.23 -14.62 17.63
CA TRP A 35 -1.66 -14.41 17.42
C TRP A 35 -2.00 -12.94 17.08
N TRP A 36 -1.33 -12.00 17.75
CA TRP A 36 -1.48 -10.57 17.46
C TRP A 36 -0.99 -10.20 16.06
N ASP A 37 0.13 -10.78 15.64
CA ASP A 37 0.71 -10.52 14.32
C ASP A 37 -0.14 -11.14 13.21
N GLU A 38 -0.63 -12.37 13.38
CA GLU A 38 -1.49 -13.05 12.40
C GLU A 38 -2.81 -12.30 12.17
N THR A 39 -3.43 -11.81 13.25
CA THR A 39 -4.65 -10.98 13.16
C THR A 39 -4.41 -9.61 12.53
N SER A 40 -3.22 -9.02 12.75
CA SER A 40 -2.83 -7.74 12.15
C SER A 40 -2.41 -7.88 10.68
N ASN A 41 -1.71 -8.95 10.34
CA ASN A 41 -1.18 -9.21 9.01
C ASN A 41 -2.30 -9.64 8.04
N ALA A 42 -3.28 -10.43 8.50
CA ALA A 42 -4.46 -10.77 7.71
C ALA A 42 -5.27 -9.51 7.27
N ARG A 43 -5.33 -8.49 8.13
CA ARG A 43 -5.97 -7.20 7.80
C ARG A 43 -5.17 -6.37 6.81
N LYS A 44 -3.83 -6.41 6.89
CA LYS A 44 -2.95 -5.73 5.91
C LYS A 44 -3.01 -6.41 4.56
N ILE A 45 -2.88 -7.74 4.50
CA ILE A 45 -2.94 -8.52 3.25
C ILE A 45 -4.28 -8.32 2.55
N ARG A 46 -5.40 -8.29 3.28
CA ARG A 46 -6.70 -7.93 2.68
C ARG A 46 -6.67 -6.52 2.08
N LYS A 47 -6.18 -5.50 2.80
CA LYS A 47 -6.08 -4.13 2.25
C LYS A 47 -5.16 -4.02 1.02
N TYR A 48 -4.07 -4.78 0.96
CA TYR A 48 -3.20 -4.82 -0.22
C TYR A 48 -3.85 -5.57 -1.38
N ALA A 49 -4.50 -6.71 -1.13
CA ALA A 49 -5.21 -7.48 -2.13
C ALA A 49 -6.43 -6.73 -2.69
N THR A 50 -7.15 -5.95 -1.86
CA THR A 50 -8.26 -5.11 -2.34
C THR A 50 -7.74 -3.92 -3.15
N LYS A 51 -6.58 -3.34 -2.81
CA LYS A 51 -5.94 -2.31 -3.65
C LYS A 51 -5.44 -2.84 -5.00
N LEU A 52 -4.87 -4.04 -5.01
CA LEU A 52 -4.39 -4.70 -6.24
C LEU A 52 -5.55 -5.15 -7.16
N ALA A 53 -6.72 -5.45 -6.60
CA ALA A 53 -7.91 -5.77 -7.38
C ALA A 53 -8.61 -4.53 -7.98
N GLU A 54 -8.26 -3.32 -7.51
CA GLU A 54 -8.82 -2.04 -7.99
C GLU A 54 -7.89 -1.28 -8.94
N GLU A 55 -6.65 -1.73 -9.17
CA GLU A 55 -5.78 -1.19 -10.22
C GLU A 55 -5.91 -2.02 -11.50
N PRO A 56 -6.65 -1.56 -12.52
CA PRO A 56 -6.50 -2.13 -13.84
C PRO A 56 -5.09 -1.81 -14.36
N ALA A 57 -4.51 -2.75 -15.08
CA ALA A 57 -3.24 -2.67 -15.79
C ALA A 57 -3.03 -1.34 -16.54
N GLN A 58 -2.44 -0.34 -15.87
CA GLN A 58 -2.02 0.95 -16.44
C GLN A 58 -0.49 1.14 -16.40
N GLN A 59 0.27 0.06 -16.21
CA GLN A 59 1.73 0.13 -16.22
C GLN A 59 2.32 0.27 -17.63
N ASP A 60 1.55 0.03 -18.70
CA ASP A 60 2.05 0.14 -20.08
C ASP A 60 1.92 1.55 -20.71
N GLU A 61 1.19 2.50 -20.10
CA GLU A 61 1.00 3.86 -20.67
C GLU A 61 2.04 4.88 -20.19
N LEU A 62 2.75 4.62 -19.09
CA LEU A 62 3.78 5.52 -18.55
C LEU A 62 5.18 4.99 -18.86
N ASN A 63 5.66 5.26 -20.08
CA ASN A 63 7.05 5.02 -20.45
C ASN A 63 7.98 5.97 -19.68
N ASP A 64 9.13 5.48 -19.24
CA ASP A 64 10.21 6.25 -18.58
C ASP A 64 10.62 7.48 -19.39
N GLU A 65 10.60 7.37 -20.72
CA GLU A 65 10.86 8.49 -21.63
C GLU A 65 9.86 9.64 -21.44
N LEU A 66 8.57 9.33 -21.25
CA LEU A 66 7.53 10.33 -21.03
C LEU A 66 7.74 11.03 -19.67
N ILE A 67 8.11 10.26 -18.65
CA ILE A 67 8.39 10.80 -17.31
C ILE A 67 9.61 11.74 -17.35
N ALA A 68 10.65 11.37 -18.08
CA ALA A 68 11.84 12.20 -18.26
C ALA A 68 11.49 13.53 -18.96
N VAL A 69 10.70 13.48 -20.04
CA VAL A 69 10.24 14.67 -20.77
C VAL A 69 9.38 15.58 -19.89
N LEU A 70 8.42 15.01 -19.14
CA LEU A 70 7.58 15.77 -18.22
C LEU A 70 8.39 16.43 -17.10
N SER A 71 9.39 15.72 -16.57
CA SER A 71 10.28 16.24 -15.53
C SER A 71 11.10 17.43 -16.02
N ALA A 72 11.70 17.31 -17.20
CA ALA A 72 12.46 18.38 -17.83
C ALA A 72 11.60 19.62 -18.11
N ALA A 73 10.36 19.43 -18.59
CA ALA A 73 9.44 20.54 -18.86
C ALA A 73 9.01 21.29 -17.59
N VAL A 74 8.80 20.56 -16.49
CA VAL A 74 8.46 21.16 -15.19
C VAL A 74 9.67 21.93 -14.65
N GLU A 75 10.86 21.35 -14.70
CA GLU A 75 12.09 22.03 -14.26
C GLU A 75 12.34 23.31 -15.06
N SER A 76 12.19 23.28 -16.39
CA SER A 76 12.39 24.46 -17.24
C SER A 76 11.37 25.57 -16.98
N THR A 77 10.15 25.22 -16.59
CA THR A 77 9.07 26.21 -16.37
C THR A 77 9.24 26.95 -15.05
N PHE A 78 9.72 26.27 -14.01
CA PHE A 78 9.79 26.83 -12.65
C PHE A 78 11.20 27.24 -12.22
N GLY A 79 12.25 26.77 -12.90
CA GLY A 79 13.64 27.19 -12.67
C GLY A 79 14.20 26.80 -11.29
N LYS A 80 13.63 25.79 -10.63
CA LYS A 80 14.04 25.28 -9.31
C LYS A 80 13.93 23.76 -9.31
N GLY A 81 14.73 23.09 -8.46
CA GLY A 81 14.65 21.64 -8.29
C GLY A 81 13.27 21.22 -7.76
N ILE A 82 12.53 20.44 -8.55
CA ILE A 82 11.17 19.98 -8.22
C ILE A 82 11.18 18.46 -8.07
N VAL A 83 10.52 17.97 -7.02
CA VAL A 83 10.31 16.54 -6.80
C VAL A 83 8.87 16.19 -7.15
N ILE A 84 8.69 15.42 -8.23
CA ILE A 84 7.37 14.96 -8.68
C ILE A 84 6.92 13.81 -7.79
N ARG A 85 5.86 14.02 -6.99
CA ARG A 85 5.31 12.99 -6.08
C ARG A 85 4.30 12.07 -6.74
N ARG A 86 3.57 12.56 -7.75
CA ARG A 86 2.50 11.81 -8.43
C ARG A 86 2.26 12.40 -9.80
N ILE A 87 2.24 11.54 -10.81
CA ILE A 87 1.75 11.84 -12.16
C ILE A 87 0.42 11.10 -12.30
N ALA A 88 -0.65 11.82 -12.62
CA ALA A 88 -1.95 11.23 -12.87
C ALA A 88 -2.34 11.55 -14.32
N LEU A 89 -2.44 10.51 -15.13
CA LEU A 89 -3.02 10.60 -16.47
C LEU A 89 -4.54 10.64 -16.33
N PHE A 90 -5.16 11.67 -16.90
CA PHE A 90 -6.61 11.75 -16.97
C PHE A 90 -7.09 11.12 -18.30
N GLY A 91 -7.38 9.82 -18.31
CA GLY A 91 -8.20 9.16 -19.36
C GLY A 91 -8.36 7.63 -19.24
N LYS A 92 -9.53 6.98 -19.47
CA LYS A 92 -10.92 7.42 -19.81
C LYS A 92 -12.02 6.40 -19.41
N PRO A 93 -13.23 6.87 -19.01
CA PRO A 93 -14.46 6.49 -19.72
C PRO A 93 -15.13 7.74 -20.31
N GLY A 94 -15.18 7.83 -21.65
CA GLY A 94 -15.78 8.96 -22.37
C GLY A 94 -14.83 9.71 -23.30
N SER A 95 -14.07 8.99 -24.14
CA SER A 95 -13.24 9.53 -25.25
C SER A 95 -13.96 10.43 -26.24
N ASN A 96 -15.27 10.59 -26.05
CA ASN A 96 -16.14 11.37 -26.88
C ASN A 96 -16.26 12.82 -26.44
N ALA A 97 -15.92 13.28 -25.22
CA ALA A 97 -16.27 14.67 -24.83
C ALA A 97 -15.61 15.76 -25.73
N TRP A 98 -14.29 15.71 -25.92
CA TRP A 98 -13.61 16.68 -26.80
C TRP A 98 -13.97 16.47 -28.28
N LYS A 99 -14.08 15.21 -28.69
CA LYS A 99 -14.45 14.82 -30.06
C LYS A 99 -15.91 15.20 -30.40
N SER A 100 -16.82 15.08 -29.44
CA SER A 100 -18.24 15.43 -29.54
C SER A 100 -18.43 16.92 -29.50
N HIS A 101 -17.69 17.62 -28.63
CA HIS A 101 -17.69 19.07 -28.60
C HIS A 101 -17.18 19.64 -29.94
N GLY A 102 -16.05 19.16 -30.44
CA GLY A 102 -15.54 19.56 -31.76
C GLY A 102 -16.54 19.30 -32.89
N ARG A 103 -17.21 18.13 -32.91
CA ARG A 103 -18.27 17.85 -33.89
C ARG A 103 -19.48 18.78 -33.75
N GLN A 104 -19.91 19.07 -32.53
CA GLN A 104 -21.01 20.02 -32.27
C GLN A 104 -20.64 21.43 -32.72
N THR A 105 -19.42 21.90 -32.43
CA THR A 105 -18.94 23.21 -32.89
C THR A 105 -18.96 23.29 -34.41
N ILE A 106 -18.43 22.29 -35.11
CA ILE A 106 -18.43 22.25 -36.58
C ILE A 106 -19.87 22.23 -37.11
N MET A 107 -20.73 21.35 -36.59
CA MET A 107 -22.15 21.30 -37.00
C MET A 107 -22.88 22.63 -36.76
N SER A 108 -22.64 23.27 -35.61
CA SER A 108 -23.25 24.57 -35.27
C SER A 108 -22.77 25.72 -36.14
N SER A 109 -21.52 25.67 -36.63
CA SER A 109 -20.98 26.71 -37.50
C SER A 109 -21.64 26.76 -38.89
N HIS A 110 -22.27 25.66 -39.33
CA HIS A 110 -22.97 25.60 -40.62
C HIS A 110 -24.44 26.01 -40.54
N THR A 111 -25.02 26.10 -39.34
CA THR A 111 -26.36 26.67 -39.11
C THR A 111 -26.29 28.18 -38.94
N ILE A 112 -25.95 28.91 -40.00
CA ILE A 112 -26.23 30.35 -40.07
C ILE A 112 -27.74 30.51 -40.22
N ASN A 113 -28.38 30.92 -39.12
CA ASN A 113 -29.81 31.19 -39.07
C ASN A 113 -30.09 32.43 -39.93
N GLN A 114 -30.59 32.25 -41.15
CA GLN A 114 -31.11 33.37 -41.94
C GLN A 114 -32.38 33.88 -41.27
N ARG A 115 -32.21 34.91 -40.43
CA ARG A 115 -33.34 35.66 -39.87
C ARG A 115 -34.03 36.42 -41.01
N LYS A 116 -35.34 36.22 -41.15
CA LYS A 116 -36.25 37.18 -41.78
C LYS A 116 -36.57 38.30 -40.79
#